data_AF-A0A5N6LSN7-F1
#
_entry.id   AF-A0A5N6LSN7-F1
#
_cell.length_a   1.000
_cell.length_b   1.000
_cell.length_c   1.000
_cell.angle_alpha   90.00
_cell.angle_beta   90.00
_cell.angle_gamma   90.00
#
_symmetry.space_group_name_H-M   'P 1'
#
loop_
_entity.id
_entity.type
_entity.pdbx_description
1 polymer ?
#
loop_
_entity_poly.entity_id
_entity_poly.type
_entity_poly.pdbx_seq_one_letter_code
_entity_poly.pdbx_strand_id
1 'polypeptide(L)'
;MTQQLPPINTTSLPETTAVLNRHKYSSLFASDHRDFLLSPTGAQIKISDLEDKTVGIYFSANWYPQCQSFTKLLIQVYNQIQAKKESKFEIIFVSSDEDLNAFNDFYQSYMPWLAIPFSDLETKKALNKRFDVDGIPCLIILQPDDDNDVNLLHDGVELIYRYGVDVYPFTNERLDELLRIQKEKDEHQTLLNLLTNHDRDFVLAHSGSKEISVSSLIGKTTGLYFSAQWCLPGHKFTPKLISIYHKIKQNITRQELTEEQEDFEIIYVSSDHNELEFNSSISVMPWLALPFGDSTIKNLTKYFDIRGIPSLVILGPNGKTVTKNGRSLINLYEEEAYPFTEARVGVLEKQMDEDAKNLPSVKLHSGHRHELMLVSQGNGGGPFICCDCDEQGSGWAYQCLDCGYEVHTKCVRPVVSASSG
;
A
#
# COMPACT_ATOMS: atom_id res chain seq x y z
N MET A 1 -38.36 -65.93 47.86
CA MET A 1 -38.54 -66.16 46.41
C MET A 1 -38.17 -64.88 45.70
N THR A 2 -37.32 -64.99 44.66
CA THR A 2 -37.14 -64.07 43.51
C THR A 2 -36.72 -62.62 43.82
N GLN A 3 -35.74 -61.99 43.18
CA GLN A 3 -34.79 -62.32 42.11
C GLN A 3 -33.78 -61.15 42.11
N GLN A 4 -32.47 -61.44 42.06
CA GLN A 4 -31.43 -60.43 41.84
C GLN A 4 -31.39 -60.09 40.34
N LEU A 5 -31.62 -58.83 39.99
CA LEU A 5 -31.40 -58.31 38.64
C LEU A 5 -29.91 -58.01 38.43
N PRO A 6 -29.33 -58.30 37.25
CA PRO A 6 -27.91 -58.12 36.97
C PRO A 6 -27.57 -56.63 36.73
N PRO A 7 -26.29 -56.23 36.87
CA PRO A 7 -25.87 -54.85 36.65
C PRO A 7 -25.99 -54.46 35.17
N ILE A 8 -26.45 -53.23 34.94
CA ILE A 8 -26.53 -52.61 33.62
C ILE A 8 -25.11 -52.33 33.14
N ASN A 9 -24.68 -53.10 32.14
CA ASN A 9 -23.51 -52.79 31.32
C ASN A 9 -23.85 -51.58 30.46
N THR A 10 -23.34 -50.40 30.80
CA THR A 10 -23.24 -49.27 29.87
C THR A 10 -22.13 -49.58 28.88
N THR A 11 -22.47 -50.29 27.80
CA THR A 11 -21.67 -50.34 26.59
C THR A 11 -21.50 -48.91 26.07
N SER A 12 -20.28 -48.39 26.21
CA SER A 12 -19.81 -47.21 25.50
C SER A 12 -20.02 -47.41 24.00
N LEU A 13 -20.87 -46.57 23.40
CA LEU A 13 -20.90 -46.36 21.96
C LEU A 13 -19.49 -45.94 21.52
N PRO A 14 -18.96 -46.49 20.42
CA PRO A 14 -17.68 -46.03 19.90
C PRO A 14 -17.85 -44.58 19.46
N GLU A 15 -17.02 -43.69 20.00
CA GLU A 15 -16.76 -42.38 19.42
C GLU A 15 -16.38 -42.59 17.95
N THR A 16 -17.33 -42.33 17.05
CA THR A 16 -17.05 -42.14 15.64
C THR A 16 -16.19 -40.90 15.53
N THR A 17 -14.88 -41.11 15.56
CA THR A 17 -13.87 -40.21 15.05
C THR A 17 -14.32 -39.76 13.66
N ALA A 18 -14.65 -38.47 13.55
CA ALA A 18 -14.80 -37.83 12.26
C ALA A 18 -13.46 -37.99 11.51
N VAL A 19 -13.43 -38.85 10.51
CA VAL A 19 -12.33 -38.93 9.56
C VAL A 19 -12.41 -37.66 8.71
N LEU A 20 -11.71 -36.61 9.16
CA LEU A 20 -11.47 -35.39 8.39
C LEU A 20 -10.75 -35.77 7.10
N ASN A 21 -11.32 -35.38 5.97
CA ASN A 21 -10.91 -35.74 4.64
C ASN A 21 -9.68 -34.88 4.25
N ARG A 22 -8.47 -35.25 4.72
CA ARG A 22 -7.19 -34.51 4.53
C ARG A 22 -6.65 -34.57 3.11
N HIS A 23 -7.35 -33.96 2.16
CA HIS A 23 -6.93 -33.91 0.75
C HIS A 23 -7.12 -32.52 0.10
N LYS A 24 -7.32 -31.45 0.89
CA LYS A 24 -7.58 -30.10 0.35
C LYS A 24 -6.47 -29.67 -0.61
N TYR A 25 -5.22 -29.71 -0.16
CA TYR A 25 -4.09 -29.28 -0.97
C TYR A 25 -3.82 -30.22 -2.14
N SER A 26 -4.08 -31.52 -1.96
CA SER A 26 -4.02 -32.48 -3.06
C SER A 26 -5.01 -32.12 -4.17
N SER A 27 -6.23 -31.70 -3.85
CA SER A 27 -7.23 -31.27 -4.84
C SER A 27 -6.85 -29.99 -5.61
N LEU A 28 -5.98 -29.16 -5.03
CA LEU A 28 -5.56 -27.88 -5.61
C LEU A 28 -4.26 -27.98 -6.40
N PHE A 29 -3.29 -28.72 -5.86
CA PHE A 29 -1.93 -28.71 -6.37
C PHE A 29 -1.52 -30.02 -7.01
N ALA A 30 -2.27 -31.12 -6.88
CA ALA A 30 -1.95 -32.35 -7.57
C ALA A 30 -2.59 -32.39 -8.96
N SER A 31 -2.01 -33.21 -9.83
CA SER A 31 -2.63 -33.62 -11.09
C SER A 31 -2.59 -35.14 -11.20
N ASP A 32 -3.24 -35.71 -12.22
CA ASP A 32 -3.28 -37.17 -12.46
C ASP A 32 -1.89 -37.82 -12.51
N HIS A 33 -0.84 -37.04 -12.74
CA HIS A 33 0.54 -37.50 -12.89
C HIS A 33 1.54 -36.82 -11.96
N ARG A 34 1.09 -35.96 -11.03
CA ARG A 34 1.98 -35.22 -10.11
C ARG A 34 1.36 -35.07 -8.72
N ASP A 35 2.09 -35.54 -7.72
CA ASP A 35 1.76 -35.40 -6.29
C ASP A 35 2.81 -34.57 -5.50
N PHE A 36 3.68 -33.85 -6.20
CA PHE A 36 4.79 -33.10 -5.62
C PHE A 36 4.86 -31.64 -6.07
N LEU A 37 5.49 -30.80 -5.26
CA LEU A 37 5.92 -29.43 -5.55
C LEU A 37 7.45 -29.37 -5.63
N LEU A 38 8.00 -28.30 -6.21
CA LEU A 38 9.45 -28.08 -6.25
C LEU A 38 9.89 -27.20 -5.10
N SER A 39 10.99 -27.54 -4.45
CA SER A 39 11.74 -26.64 -3.57
C SER A 39 12.64 -25.71 -4.41
N PRO A 40 13.24 -24.68 -3.79
CA PRO A 40 14.21 -23.81 -4.47
C PRO A 40 15.45 -24.55 -5.00
N THR A 41 15.78 -25.70 -4.39
CA THR A 41 16.88 -26.58 -4.83
C THR A 41 16.48 -27.54 -5.95
N GLY A 42 15.22 -27.50 -6.39
CA GLY A 42 14.65 -28.43 -7.37
C GLY A 42 14.24 -29.79 -6.78
N ALA A 43 14.29 -29.95 -5.46
CA ALA A 43 13.84 -31.19 -4.81
C ALA A 43 12.31 -31.29 -4.85
N GLN A 44 11.81 -32.52 -5.00
CA GLN A 44 10.37 -32.79 -5.01
C GLN A 44 9.86 -32.97 -3.58
N ILE A 45 8.88 -32.15 -3.19
CA ILE A 45 8.23 -32.17 -1.86
C ILE A 45 6.79 -32.66 -2.04
N LYS A 46 6.36 -33.64 -1.24
CA LYS A 46 5.01 -34.20 -1.39
C LYS A 46 3.95 -33.21 -0.95
N ILE A 47 2.84 -33.14 -1.68
CA ILE A 47 1.73 -32.25 -1.34
C ILE A 47 1.09 -32.62 0.01
N SER A 48 1.12 -33.91 0.38
CA SER A 48 0.65 -34.39 1.69
C SER A 48 1.38 -33.74 2.89
N ASP A 49 2.60 -33.23 2.67
CA ASP A 49 3.41 -32.58 3.72
C ASP A 49 2.90 -31.16 4.06
N LEU A 50 1.81 -30.73 3.41
CA LEU A 50 1.17 -29.43 3.62
C LEU A 50 -0.11 -29.48 4.45
N GLU A 51 -0.72 -30.65 4.66
CA GLU A 51 -2.11 -30.77 5.18
C GLU A 51 -2.35 -30.12 6.55
N ASP A 52 -1.31 -29.86 7.35
CA ASP A 52 -1.43 -29.16 8.64
C ASP A 52 -0.88 -27.72 8.62
N LYS A 53 -0.55 -27.19 7.44
CA LYS A 53 0.05 -25.87 7.24
C LYS A 53 -0.99 -24.87 6.74
N THR A 54 -0.83 -23.62 7.14
CA THR A 54 -1.37 -22.47 6.43
C THR A 54 -0.56 -22.29 5.15
N VAL A 55 -1.23 -22.22 3.99
CA VAL A 55 -0.57 -22.16 2.68
C VAL A 55 -0.88 -20.84 1.99
N GLY A 56 0.16 -20.09 1.61
CA GLY A 56 0.03 -18.93 0.74
C GLY A 56 0.24 -19.30 -0.74
N ILE A 57 -0.76 -19.14 -1.59
CA ILE A 57 -0.59 -19.26 -3.05
C ILE A 57 -0.15 -17.91 -3.58
N TYR A 58 1.07 -17.83 -4.11
CA TYR A 58 1.67 -16.58 -4.57
C TYR A 58 1.80 -16.55 -6.09
N PHE A 59 1.02 -15.69 -6.75
CA PHE A 59 1.08 -15.45 -8.18
C PHE A 59 1.93 -14.20 -8.46
N SER A 60 2.99 -14.37 -9.26
CA SER A 60 3.96 -13.31 -9.53
C SER A 60 4.78 -13.61 -10.79
N ALA A 61 5.50 -12.60 -11.28
CA ALA A 61 6.39 -12.72 -12.43
C ALA A 61 7.62 -11.81 -12.30
N ASN A 62 8.72 -12.23 -12.91
CA ASN A 62 10.01 -11.53 -12.89
C ASN A 62 9.96 -10.19 -13.62
N TRP A 63 9.24 -10.14 -14.74
CA TRP A 63 9.21 -8.98 -15.64
C TRP A 63 8.48 -7.76 -15.04
N TYR A 64 7.74 -7.93 -13.95
CA TYR A 64 6.95 -6.84 -13.35
C TYR A 64 7.63 -6.24 -12.10
N PRO A 65 8.04 -4.95 -12.10
CA PRO A 65 8.76 -4.34 -10.98
C PRO A 65 8.03 -4.37 -9.63
N GLN A 66 6.70 -4.27 -9.65
CA GLN A 66 5.84 -4.33 -8.48
C GLN A 66 5.89 -5.72 -7.84
N CYS A 67 5.90 -6.77 -8.66
CA CYS A 67 6.14 -8.14 -8.23
C CYS A 67 7.51 -8.29 -7.56
N GLN A 68 8.58 -7.77 -8.17
CA GLN A 68 9.92 -7.83 -7.57
C GLN A 68 9.98 -7.12 -6.21
N SER A 69 9.35 -5.95 -6.10
CA SER A 69 9.31 -5.17 -4.87
C SER A 69 8.55 -5.91 -3.76
N PHE A 70 7.38 -6.46 -4.08
CA PHE A 70 6.60 -7.24 -3.12
C PHE A 70 7.30 -8.54 -2.72
N THR A 71 7.91 -9.28 -3.66
CA THR A 71 8.68 -10.51 -3.37
C THR A 71 9.74 -10.27 -2.30
N LYS A 72 10.49 -9.16 -2.36
CA LYS A 72 11.51 -8.82 -1.35
C LYS A 72 10.91 -8.67 0.05
N LEU A 73 9.77 -7.98 0.16
CA LEU A 73 9.03 -7.84 1.43
C LEU A 73 8.51 -9.19 1.92
N LEU A 74 7.92 -9.98 1.03
CA LEU A 74 7.35 -11.29 1.36
C LEU A 74 8.44 -12.26 1.85
N ILE A 75 9.64 -12.25 1.26
CA ILE A 75 10.80 -13.02 1.74
C ILE A 75 11.15 -12.63 3.18
N GLN A 76 11.19 -11.33 3.49
CA GLN A 76 11.49 -10.85 4.85
C GLN A 76 10.45 -11.35 5.85
N VAL A 77 9.16 -11.24 5.52
CA VAL A 77 8.08 -11.71 6.39
C VAL A 77 8.11 -13.23 6.54
N TYR A 78 8.25 -13.97 5.45
CA TYR A 78 8.34 -15.43 5.46
C TYR A 78 9.47 -15.90 6.36
N ASN A 79 10.69 -15.35 6.21
CA ASN A 79 11.83 -15.72 7.05
C ASN A 79 11.58 -15.43 8.54
N GLN A 80 10.90 -14.33 8.88
CA GLN A 80 10.53 -14.04 10.26
C GLN A 80 9.48 -15.01 10.80
N ILE A 81 8.54 -15.47 9.96
CA ILE A 81 7.58 -16.51 10.33
C ILE A 81 8.32 -17.84 10.55
N GLN A 82 9.17 -18.27 9.62
CA GLN A 82 9.91 -19.53 9.73
C GLN A 82 10.83 -19.59 10.96
N ALA A 83 11.35 -18.45 11.41
CA ALA A 83 12.15 -18.36 12.64
C ALA A 83 11.35 -18.62 13.94
N LYS A 84 10.01 -18.63 13.91
CA LYS A 84 9.16 -18.99 15.05
C LYS A 84 9.18 -20.51 15.27
N LYS A 85 9.23 -20.96 16.53
CA LYS A 85 9.40 -22.40 16.91
C LYS A 85 8.31 -23.35 16.39
N GLU A 86 7.11 -22.85 16.15
CA GLU A 86 5.94 -23.63 15.71
C GLU A 86 5.36 -23.05 14.41
N SER A 87 6.24 -22.59 13.52
CA SER A 87 5.83 -22.07 12.22
C SER A 87 5.24 -23.17 11.36
N LYS A 88 3.98 -22.99 10.94
CA LYS A 88 3.28 -23.87 10.01
C LYS A 88 2.82 -23.11 8.77
N PHE A 89 3.69 -22.26 8.26
CA PHE A 89 3.42 -21.47 7.06
C PHE A 89 4.30 -21.94 5.91
N GLU A 90 3.68 -22.14 4.75
CA GLU A 90 4.39 -22.44 3.50
C GLU A 90 3.82 -21.58 2.38
N ILE A 91 4.67 -21.19 1.43
CA ILE A 91 4.24 -20.48 0.23
C ILE A 91 4.41 -21.39 -0.99
N ILE A 92 3.45 -21.35 -1.91
CA ILE A 92 3.49 -22.04 -3.19
C ILE A 92 3.47 -20.99 -4.28
N PHE A 93 4.59 -20.86 -4.97
CA PHE A 93 4.76 -19.96 -6.08
C PHE A 93 4.11 -20.51 -7.35
N VAL A 94 3.31 -19.65 -7.97
CA VAL A 94 2.64 -19.86 -9.26
C VAL A 94 3.18 -18.79 -10.22
N SER A 95 4.15 -19.18 -11.05
CA SER A 95 4.80 -18.25 -11.97
C SER A 95 3.90 -17.87 -13.15
N SER A 96 3.87 -16.58 -13.44
CA SER A 96 3.30 -15.98 -14.65
C SER A 96 4.38 -15.55 -15.65
N ASP A 97 5.60 -16.10 -15.53
CA ASP A 97 6.68 -15.87 -16.48
C ASP A 97 6.43 -16.61 -17.80
N GLU A 98 6.88 -16.03 -18.91
CA GLU A 98 6.67 -16.56 -20.25
C GLU A 98 7.60 -17.73 -20.59
N ASP A 99 8.77 -17.80 -19.95
CA ASP A 99 9.78 -18.82 -20.21
C ASP A 99 10.47 -19.33 -18.94
N LEU A 100 11.12 -20.50 -19.10
CA LEU A 100 11.76 -21.22 -18.01
C LEU A 100 12.99 -20.47 -17.44
N ASN A 101 13.69 -19.68 -18.25
CA ASN A 101 14.84 -18.92 -17.77
C ASN A 101 14.38 -17.78 -16.86
N ALA A 102 13.36 -17.02 -17.27
CA ALA A 102 12.75 -15.99 -16.44
C ALA A 102 12.22 -16.56 -15.11
N PHE A 103 11.59 -17.73 -15.16
CA PHE A 103 11.20 -18.47 -13.95
C PHE A 103 12.39 -18.81 -13.05
N ASN A 104 13.43 -19.44 -13.61
CA ASN A 104 14.60 -19.88 -12.82
C ASN A 104 15.34 -18.70 -12.21
N ASP A 105 15.59 -17.64 -13.00
CA ASP A 105 16.29 -16.44 -12.58
C ASP A 105 15.59 -15.77 -11.39
N PHE A 106 14.25 -15.80 -11.36
CA PHE A 106 13.46 -15.16 -10.30
C PHE A 106 13.21 -16.07 -9.11
N TYR A 107 12.82 -17.32 -9.34
CA TYR A 107 12.46 -18.28 -8.30
C TYR A 107 13.70 -18.82 -7.59
N GLN A 108 14.62 -19.46 -8.32
CA GLN A 108 15.74 -20.18 -7.72
C GLN A 108 16.76 -19.24 -7.06
N SER A 109 16.85 -18.00 -7.54
CA SER A 109 17.82 -17.03 -7.01
C SER A 109 17.39 -16.38 -5.70
N TYR A 110 16.08 -16.27 -5.44
CA TYR A 110 15.57 -15.39 -4.38
C TYR A 110 14.53 -16.02 -3.46
N MET A 111 13.70 -16.94 -3.94
CA MET A 111 12.52 -17.38 -3.22
C MET A 111 12.80 -18.60 -2.34
N PRO A 112 12.52 -18.56 -1.02
CA PRO A 112 12.81 -19.65 -0.09
C PRO A 112 11.68 -20.70 0.05
N TRP A 113 10.67 -20.65 -0.79
CA TRP A 113 9.43 -21.43 -0.67
C TRP A 113 9.18 -22.36 -1.86
N LEU A 114 8.11 -23.13 -1.84
CA LEU A 114 7.81 -24.14 -2.86
C LEU A 114 7.24 -23.52 -4.15
N ALA A 115 7.26 -24.25 -5.26
CA ALA A 115 6.67 -23.84 -6.54
C ALA A 115 5.92 -24.98 -7.24
N ILE A 116 4.88 -24.60 -7.99
CA ILE A 116 4.32 -25.46 -9.04
C ILE A 116 5.39 -25.57 -10.15
N PRO A 117 5.69 -26.78 -10.66
CA PRO A 117 6.64 -26.93 -11.77
C PRO A 117 6.27 -26.02 -12.94
N PHE A 118 7.25 -25.33 -13.53
CA PHE A 118 7.00 -24.38 -14.61
C PHE A 118 6.24 -25.01 -15.80
N SER A 119 6.51 -26.28 -16.08
CA SER A 119 5.87 -27.09 -17.13
C SER A 119 4.41 -27.46 -16.84
N ASP A 120 3.94 -27.36 -15.61
CA ASP A 120 2.56 -27.71 -15.24
C ASP A 120 1.60 -26.55 -15.52
N LEU A 121 1.38 -26.28 -16.80
CA LEU A 121 0.52 -25.18 -17.24
C LEU A 121 -0.94 -25.38 -16.85
N GLU A 122 -1.41 -26.63 -16.76
CA GLU A 122 -2.81 -26.93 -16.46
C GLU A 122 -3.13 -26.64 -15.00
N THR A 123 -2.26 -27.02 -14.05
CA THR A 123 -2.46 -26.65 -12.64
C THR A 123 -2.40 -25.12 -12.47
N LYS A 124 -1.43 -24.45 -13.12
CA LYS A 124 -1.34 -22.98 -13.06
C LYS A 124 -2.60 -22.30 -13.60
N LYS A 125 -3.16 -22.77 -14.72
CA LYS A 125 -4.43 -22.24 -15.28
C LYS A 125 -5.62 -22.54 -14.37
N ALA A 126 -5.71 -23.74 -13.81
CA ALA A 126 -6.78 -24.14 -12.92
C ALA A 126 -6.78 -23.29 -11.63
N LEU A 127 -5.61 -23.00 -11.06
CA LEU A 127 -5.45 -22.12 -9.90
C LEU A 127 -5.85 -20.68 -10.24
N ASN A 128 -5.35 -20.11 -11.33
CA ASN A 128 -5.74 -18.76 -11.77
C ASN A 128 -7.26 -18.64 -11.92
N LYS A 129 -7.91 -19.61 -12.57
CA LYS A 129 -9.36 -19.62 -12.78
C LYS A 129 -10.14 -19.84 -11.48
N ARG A 130 -9.70 -20.75 -10.62
CA ARG A 130 -10.40 -21.07 -9.36
C ARG A 130 -10.47 -19.86 -8.44
N PHE A 131 -9.38 -19.10 -8.40
CA PHE A 131 -9.23 -17.99 -7.46
C PHE A 131 -9.45 -16.60 -8.09
N ASP A 132 -9.91 -16.57 -9.35
CA ASP A 132 -10.23 -15.34 -10.09
C ASP A 132 -9.07 -14.32 -10.06
N VAL A 133 -7.87 -14.79 -10.42
CA VAL A 133 -6.66 -13.97 -10.37
C VAL A 133 -6.61 -13.05 -11.58
N ASP A 134 -7.03 -11.80 -11.38
CA ASP A 134 -7.07 -10.76 -12.42
C ASP A 134 -5.76 -9.94 -12.54
N GLY A 135 -4.83 -10.11 -11.61
CA GLY A 135 -3.58 -9.35 -11.60
C GLY A 135 -2.52 -9.91 -10.67
N ILE A 136 -1.28 -9.47 -10.88
CA ILE A 136 -0.11 -9.82 -10.07
C ILE A 136 0.57 -8.55 -9.54
N PRO A 137 1.22 -8.59 -8.36
CA PRO A 137 1.31 -9.72 -7.45
C PRO A 137 -0.03 -10.04 -6.78
N CYS A 138 -0.33 -11.33 -6.59
CA CYS A 138 -1.50 -11.81 -5.84
C CYS A 138 -1.05 -12.88 -4.85
N LEU A 139 -1.53 -12.81 -3.60
CA LEU A 139 -1.21 -13.75 -2.53
C LEU A 139 -2.51 -14.15 -1.84
N ILE A 140 -2.82 -15.44 -1.90
CA ILE A 140 -4.05 -16.00 -1.34
C ILE A 140 -3.68 -16.91 -0.19
N ILE A 141 -4.27 -16.70 0.99
CA ILE A 141 -3.97 -17.50 2.17
C ILE A 141 -5.05 -18.54 2.42
N LEU A 142 -4.64 -19.81 2.47
CA LEU A 142 -5.46 -20.97 2.77
C LEU A 142 -5.18 -21.45 4.20
N GLN A 143 -6.25 -21.61 4.97
CA GLN A 143 -6.18 -22.27 6.27
C GLN A 143 -6.29 -23.80 6.12
N PRO A 144 -5.60 -24.57 6.99
CA PRO A 144 -5.58 -26.04 6.91
C PRO A 144 -6.94 -26.68 7.20
N ASP A 145 -7.71 -26.13 8.15
CA ASP A 145 -8.98 -26.72 8.62
C ASP A 145 -10.23 -26.15 7.92
N ASP A 146 -10.07 -25.61 6.71
CA ASP A 146 -11.14 -24.89 6.00
C ASP A 146 -11.45 -25.51 4.62
N ASP A 147 -12.19 -26.62 4.62
CA ASP A 147 -12.53 -27.37 3.41
C ASP A 147 -13.52 -26.62 2.48
N ASN A 148 -14.22 -25.61 2.99
CA ASN A 148 -15.22 -24.84 2.24
C ASN A 148 -14.70 -23.46 1.79
N ASP A 149 -13.40 -23.19 1.96
CA ASP A 149 -12.76 -21.91 1.64
C ASP A 149 -13.46 -20.70 2.32
N VAL A 150 -14.07 -20.88 3.50
CA VAL A 150 -14.81 -19.84 4.25
C VAL A 150 -13.86 -18.81 4.89
N ASN A 151 -12.67 -19.24 5.25
CA ASN A 151 -11.58 -18.43 5.83
C ASN A 151 -10.48 -18.13 4.81
N LEU A 152 -10.81 -18.22 3.51
CA LEU A 152 -9.92 -17.84 2.42
C LEU A 152 -9.65 -16.33 2.45
N LEU A 153 -8.38 -15.95 2.50
CA LEU A 153 -7.98 -14.54 2.44
C LEU A 153 -7.40 -14.23 1.07
N HIS A 154 -8.16 -13.53 0.23
CA HIS A 154 -7.71 -13.11 -1.11
C HIS A 154 -6.73 -11.93 -1.08
N ASP A 155 -6.78 -11.10 -0.03
CA ASP A 155 -6.01 -9.85 0.06
C ASP A 155 -4.65 -10.02 0.75
N GLY A 156 -3.99 -11.17 0.59
CA GLY A 156 -2.73 -11.48 1.28
C GLY A 156 -1.62 -10.46 1.00
N VAL A 157 -1.58 -9.87 -0.20
CA VAL A 157 -0.62 -8.80 -0.54
C VAL A 157 -0.83 -7.58 0.35
N GLU A 158 -2.09 -7.12 0.47
CA GLU A 158 -2.44 -5.97 1.29
C GLU A 158 -2.21 -6.25 2.78
N LEU A 159 -2.56 -7.45 3.24
CA LEU A 159 -2.31 -7.86 4.62
C LEU A 159 -0.82 -7.84 4.99
N ILE A 160 0.05 -8.34 4.09
CA ILE A 160 1.51 -8.30 4.28
C ILE A 160 2.02 -6.86 4.27
N TYR A 161 1.54 -6.03 3.35
CA TYR A 161 1.90 -4.61 3.31
C TYR A 161 1.48 -3.87 4.58
N ARG A 162 0.30 -4.18 5.12
CA ARG A 162 -0.30 -3.45 6.24
C ARG A 162 0.20 -3.91 7.60
N TYR A 163 0.37 -5.22 7.78
CA TYR A 163 0.65 -5.83 9.09
C TYR A 163 1.98 -6.59 9.13
N GLY A 164 2.64 -6.81 7.99
CA GLY A 164 3.91 -7.52 7.93
C GLY A 164 3.83 -8.91 8.57
N VAL A 165 4.77 -9.22 9.48
CA VAL A 165 4.79 -10.50 10.21
C VAL A 165 3.67 -10.64 11.25
N ASP A 166 3.09 -9.52 11.70
CA ASP A 166 2.12 -9.52 12.80
C ASP A 166 0.78 -10.13 12.39
N VAL A 167 0.51 -10.22 11.09
CA VAL A 167 -0.68 -10.89 10.53
C VAL A 167 -0.69 -12.39 10.80
N TYR A 168 0.47 -13.04 10.94
CA TYR A 168 0.56 -14.47 11.22
C TYR A 168 -0.11 -14.77 12.57
N PRO A 169 -1.01 -15.79 12.68
CA PRO A 169 -1.19 -16.94 11.78
C PRO A 169 -2.28 -16.79 10.68
N PHE A 170 -2.61 -15.56 10.29
CA PHE A 170 -3.62 -15.27 9.24
C PHE A 170 -5.02 -15.80 9.57
N THR A 171 -5.35 -15.94 10.86
CA THR A 171 -6.71 -16.31 11.31
C THR A 171 -7.60 -15.07 11.36
N ASN A 172 -8.91 -15.25 11.18
CA ASN A 172 -9.86 -14.15 11.32
C ASN A 172 -9.80 -13.50 12.71
N GLU A 173 -9.61 -14.29 13.77
CA GLU A 173 -9.41 -13.77 15.13
C GLU A 173 -8.18 -12.85 15.22
N ARG A 174 -7.06 -13.23 14.59
CA ARG A 174 -5.85 -12.41 14.57
C ARG A 174 -6.06 -11.12 13.78
N LEU A 175 -6.77 -11.18 12.65
CA LEU A 175 -7.11 -10.00 11.86
C LEU A 175 -8.01 -9.05 12.65
N ASP A 176 -9.03 -9.57 13.32
CA ASP A 176 -9.93 -8.79 14.19
C ASP A 176 -9.15 -8.12 15.33
N GLU A 177 -8.19 -8.81 15.95
CA GLU A 177 -7.30 -8.24 16.96
C GLU A 177 -6.48 -7.08 16.38
N LEU A 178 -5.84 -7.27 15.23
CA LEU A 178 -5.04 -6.23 14.57
C LEU A 178 -5.88 -5.01 14.16
N LEU A 179 -7.11 -5.24 13.70
CA LEU A 179 -8.07 -4.18 13.39
C LEU A 179 -8.48 -3.40 14.65
N ARG A 180 -8.72 -4.09 15.78
CA ARG A 180 -9.00 -3.43 17.07
C ARG A 180 -7.82 -2.59 17.55
N ILE A 181 -6.60 -3.14 17.51
CA ILE A 181 -5.38 -2.42 17.86
C ILE A 181 -5.21 -1.17 16.99
N GLN A 182 -5.47 -1.27 15.69
CA GLN A 182 -5.40 -0.12 14.79
C GLN A 182 -6.47 0.92 15.11
N LYS A 183 -7.71 0.48 15.31
CA LYS A 183 -8.82 1.37 15.68
C LYS A 183 -8.54 2.12 16.98
N GLU A 184 -8.03 1.43 17.99
CA GLU A 184 -7.63 2.07 19.26
C GLU A 184 -6.52 3.10 19.04
N LYS A 185 -5.52 2.81 18.21
CA LYS A 185 -4.47 3.79 17.84
C LYS A 185 -5.06 5.02 17.15
N ASP A 186 -6.00 4.81 16.22
CA ASP A 186 -6.64 5.90 15.48
C ASP A 186 -7.55 6.74 16.42
N GLU A 187 -8.28 6.09 17.33
CA GLU A 187 -9.12 6.74 18.36
C GLU A 187 -8.31 7.54 19.39
N HIS A 188 -7.09 7.11 19.72
CA HIS A 188 -6.20 7.84 20.63
C HIS A 188 -5.21 8.77 19.91
N GLN A 189 -5.23 8.80 18.57
CA GLN A 189 -4.37 9.70 17.80
C GLN A 189 -4.68 11.16 18.15
N THR A 190 -3.68 11.91 18.58
CA THR A 190 -3.77 13.36 18.77
C THR A 190 -2.49 13.99 18.26
N LEU A 191 -2.53 15.29 17.98
CA LEU A 191 -1.35 16.03 17.54
C LEU A 191 -0.22 15.95 18.59
N LEU A 192 -0.56 16.05 19.87
CA LEU A 192 0.39 15.92 20.97
C LEU A 192 1.02 14.52 21.01
N ASN A 193 0.22 13.45 20.94
CA ASN A 193 0.74 12.08 20.98
C ASN A 193 1.66 11.75 19.78
N LEU A 194 1.44 12.41 18.65
CA LEU A 194 2.27 12.22 17.45
C LEU A 194 3.55 13.03 17.47
N LEU A 195 3.50 14.26 17.99
CA LEU A 195 4.58 15.24 17.83
C LEU A 195 5.32 15.58 19.11
N THR A 196 5.03 14.93 20.23
CA THR A 196 5.78 15.12 21.49
C THR A 196 6.38 13.81 21.95
N ASN A 197 7.39 13.89 22.80
CA ASN A 197 7.98 12.75 23.49
C ASN A 197 8.40 13.17 24.91
N HIS A 198 9.01 12.25 25.67
CA HIS A 198 9.41 12.52 27.06
C HIS A 198 10.40 13.69 27.20
N ASP A 199 11.18 13.98 26.15
CA ASP A 199 12.24 14.98 26.17
C ASP A 199 11.84 16.30 25.49
N ARG A 200 10.73 16.34 24.75
CA ARG A 200 10.35 17.49 23.91
C ARG A 200 8.85 17.64 23.66
N ASP A 201 8.36 18.88 23.79
CA ASP A 201 6.99 19.31 23.48
C ASP A 201 6.89 20.45 22.43
N PHE A 202 7.97 20.78 21.72
CA PHE A 202 8.05 21.89 20.76
C PHE A 202 8.55 21.48 19.36
N VAL A 203 8.19 22.23 18.32
CA VAL A 203 8.80 22.14 16.98
C VAL A 203 9.62 23.40 16.70
N LEU A 204 10.48 23.36 15.69
CA LEU A 204 11.32 24.49 15.28
C LEU A 204 10.60 25.34 14.23
N ALA A 205 10.71 26.66 14.33
CA ALA A 205 10.40 27.56 13.23
C ALA A 205 11.40 27.37 12.07
N HIS A 206 11.04 27.81 10.86
CA HIS A 206 11.90 27.69 9.67
C HIS A 206 13.31 28.31 9.81
N SER A 207 13.51 29.28 10.72
CA SER A 207 14.82 29.85 11.04
C SER A 207 15.69 28.94 11.92
N GLY A 208 15.19 27.77 12.32
CA GLY A 208 15.87 26.79 13.18
C GLY A 208 16.09 27.23 14.64
N SER A 209 15.84 28.51 14.95
CA SER A 209 16.29 29.12 16.20
C SER A 209 15.19 29.33 17.24
N LYS A 210 13.92 29.25 16.82
CA LYS A 210 12.76 29.49 17.70
C LYS A 210 11.96 28.22 17.88
N GLU A 211 11.76 27.86 19.14
CA GLU A 211 10.91 26.75 19.56
C GLU A 211 9.44 27.20 19.63
N ILE A 212 8.55 26.38 19.10
CA ILE A 212 7.10 26.58 19.05
C ILE A 212 6.43 25.40 19.73
N SER A 213 5.72 25.62 20.84
CA SER A 213 5.04 24.53 21.54
C SER A 213 4.02 23.85 20.63
N VAL A 214 4.03 22.51 20.59
CA VAL A 214 3.08 21.71 19.81
C VAL A 214 1.63 22.01 20.23
N SER A 215 1.40 22.36 21.49
CA SER A 215 0.08 22.74 21.99
C SER A 215 -0.55 23.93 21.24
N SER A 216 0.28 24.85 20.73
CA SER A 216 -0.17 26.01 19.94
C SER A 216 -0.68 25.66 18.54
N LEU A 217 -0.49 24.41 18.10
CA LEU A 217 -0.93 23.90 16.81
C LEU A 217 -2.26 23.15 16.89
N ILE A 218 -2.79 22.92 18.10
CA ILE A 218 -4.10 22.29 18.30
C ILE A 218 -5.19 23.18 17.68
N GLY A 219 -6.13 22.56 16.96
CA GLY A 219 -7.18 23.27 16.24
C GLY A 219 -6.80 23.64 14.81
N LYS A 220 -5.54 23.47 14.40
CA LYS A 220 -5.08 23.76 13.04
C LYS A 220 -5.09 22.50 12.18
N THR A 221 -5.39 22.65 10.90
CA THR A 221 -5.06 21.61 9.92
C THR A 221 -3.54 21.57 9.77
N THR A 222 -2.93 20.40 9.96
CA THR A 222 -1.47 20.25 10.00
C THR A 222 -1.00 19.25 8.95
N GLY A 223 -0.11 19.67 8.06
CA GLY A 223 0.58 18.79 7.11
C GLY A 223 1.89 18.26 7.68
N LEU A 224 2.09 16.95 7.75
CA LEU A 224 3.39 16.33 8.03
C LEU A 224 4.09 16.05 6.71
N TYR A 225 5.14 16.83 6.41
CA TYR A 225 5.86 16.76 5.14
C TYR A 225 7.16 15.97 5.30
N PHE A 226 7.14 14.73 4.81
CA PHE A 226 8.30 13.83 4.81
C PHE A 226 9.10 14.04 3.52
N SER A 227 10.32 14.57 3.64
CA SER A 227 11.22 14.77 2.50
C SER A 227 12.68 14.85 2.96
N ALA A 228 13.59 15.05 2.02
CA ALA A 228 15.02 15.25 2.26
C ALA A 228 15.67 16.06 1.14
N GLN A 229 16.82 16.66 1.43
CA GLN A 229 17.67 17.37 0.48
C GLN A 229 18.23 16.46 -0.61
N TRP A 230 18.40 15.16 -0.37
CA TRP A 230 18.84 14.20 -1.39
C TRP A 230 17.69 13.68 -2.27
N CYS A 231 16.44 14.06 -1.96
CA CYS A 231 15.25 13.57 -2.64
C CYS A 231 15.02 14.32 -3.96
N LEU A 232 15.39 13.70 -5.09
CA LEU A 232 15.20 14.29 -6.42
C LEU A 232 13.74 14.67 -6.73
N PRO A 233 12.73 13.81 -6.49
CA PRO A 233 11.33 14.22 -6.66
C PRO A 233 10.91 15.31 -5.65
N GLY A 234 11.53 15.31 -4.46
CA GLY A 234 11.36 16.33 -3.42
C GLY A 234 11.77 17.73 -3.88
N HIS A 235 12.82 17.85 -4.69
CA HIS A 235 13.24 19.14 -5.27
C HIS A 235 12.21 19.74 -6.22
N LYS A 236 11.43 18.91 -6.94
CA LYS A 236 10.34 19.38 -7.80
C LYS A 236 9.10 19.76 -6.99
N PHE A 237 8.74 18.92 -6.02
CA PHE A 237 7.52 19.08 -5.24
C PHE A 237 7.61 20.23 -4.21
N THR A 238 8.76 20.44 -3.57
CA THR A 238 8.90 21.43 -2.48
C THR A 238 8.56 22.86 -2.93
N PRO A 239 9.09 23.41 -4.05
CA PRO A 239 8.71 24.74 -4.52
C PRO A 239 7.21 24.88 -4.81
N LYS A 240 6.58 23.83 -5.35
CA LYS A 240 5.13 23.79 -5.58
C LYS A 240 4.35 23.83 -4.26
N LEU A 241 4.76 23.03 -3.27
CA LEU A 241 4.16 23.02 -1.94
C LEU A 241 4.30 24.38 -1.24
N ILE A 242 5.45 25.06 -1.36
CA ILE A 242 5.66 26.43 -0.85
C ILE A 242 4.65 27.41 -1.47
N SER A 243 4.49 27.36 -2.80
CA SER A 243 3.54 28.23 -3.51
C SER A 243 2.11 28.00 -3.01
N ILE A 244 1.68 26.74 -2.91
CA ILE A 244 0.32 26.38 -2.49
C ILE A 244 0.08 26.70 -1.02
N TYR A 245 1.07 26.45 -0.14
CA TYR A 245 1.01 26.85 1.26
C TYR A 245 0.72 28.35 1.40
N HIS A 246 1.46 29.21 0.69
CA HIS A 246 1.20 30.65 0.72
C HIS A 246 -0.19 31.04 0.22
N LYS A 247 -0.68 30.40 -0.85
CA LYS A 247 -2.04 30.65 -1.36
C LYS A 247 -3.11 30.26 -0.33
N ILE A 248 -2.97 29.09 0.32
CA ILE A 248 -3.88 28.64 1.39
C ILE A 248 -3.86 29.65 2.54
N LYS A 249 -2.68 30.04 3.05
CA LYS A 249 -2.56 31.04 4.12
C LYS A 249 -3.18 32.38 3.75
N GLN A 250 -3.01 32.83 2.50
CA GLN A 250 -3.60 34.06 1.99
C GLN A 250 -5.14 33.96 1.90
N ASN A 251 -5.68 32.84 1.45
CA ASN A 251 -7.12 32.61 1.35
C ASN A 251 -7.78 32.57 2.73
N ILE A 252 -7.17 31.88 3.70
CA ILE A 252 -7.62 31.86 5.10
C ILE A 252 -7.66 33.28 5.66
N THR A 253 -6.61 34.08 5.45
CA THR A 253 -6.55 35.47 5.96
C THR A 253 -7.64 36.37 5.35
N ARG A 254 -8.08 36.09 4.12
CA ARG A 254 -9.10 36.87 3.41
C ARG A 254 -10.53 36.49 3.80
N GLN A 255 -10.75 35.29 4.33
CA GLN A 255 -12.04 34.84 4.80
C GLN A 255 -12.28 35.37 6.22
N GLU A 256 -12.80 36.60 6.32
CA GLU A 256 -13.29 37.14 7.59
C GLU A 256 -14.60 36.41 8.01
N LEU A 257 -14.64 35.90 9.25
CA LEU A 257 -15.84 35.61 10.05
C LEU A 257 -16.64 34.32 9.75
N THR A 258 -16.01 33.15 9.80
CA THR A 258 -16.68 31.94 10.32
C THR A 258 -16.21 31.69 11.76
N GLU A 259 -17.08 31.17 12.64
CA GLU A 259 -16.74 30.89 14.05
C GLU A 259 -15.63 29.85 14.22
N GLU A 260 -15.29 29.13 13.15
CA GLU A 260 -14.18 28.19 13.10
C GLU A 260 -12.87 28.93 12.77
N GLN A 261 -11.91 28.89 13.69
CA GLN A 261 -10.54 29.37 13.46
C GLN A 261 -9.82 28.43 12.48
N GLU A 262 -10.11 28.57 11.19
CA GLU A 262 -9.37 27.87 10.14
C GLU A 262 -7.92 28.36 10.12
N ASP A 263 -6.97 27.43 10.25
CA ASP A 263 -5.56 27.70 10.04
C ASP A 263 -4.90 26.45 9.45
N PHE A 264 -3.80 26.68 8.74
CA PHE A 264 -3.00 25.64 8.11
C PHE A 264 -1.53 25.81 8.49
N GLU A 265 -0.89 24.73 8.91
CA GLU A 265 0.55 24.69 9.16
C GLU A 265 1.17 23.42 8.59
N ILE A 266 2.45 23.49 8.20
CA ILE A 266 3.21 22.32 7.78
C ILE A 266 4.35 22.08 8.78
N ILE A 267 4.64 20.81 9.05
CA ILE A 267 5.77 20.37 9.86
C ILE A 267 6.64 19.47 8.99
N TYR A 268 7.85 19.92 8.73
CA TYR A 268 8.87 19.15 8.04
C TYR A 268 9.37 18.01 8.91
N VAL A 269 9.26 16.80 8.38
CA VAL A 269 9.74 15.55 8.98
C VAL A 269 10.91 15.05 8.14
N SER A 270 12.11 15.48 8.54
CA SER A 270 13.33 15.28 7.76
C SER A 270 13.73 13.81 7.64
N SER A 271 14.08 13.41 6.43
CA SER A 271 14.81 12.16 6.12
C SER A 271 16.27 12.43 5.71
N ASP A 272 16.79 13.63 6.03
CA ASP A 272 18.16 14.05 5.74
C ASP A 272 19.18 13.19 6.51
N HIS A 273 20.37 13.03 5.96
CA HIS A 273 21.41 12.20 6.56
C HIS A 273 22.23 12.93 7.62
N ASN A 274 22.25 14.26 7.55
CA ASN A 274 23.05 15.10 8.44
C ASN A 274 22.39 16.47 8.64
N GLU A 275 22.89 17.18 9.65
CA GLU A 275 22.37 18.49 10.07
C GLU A 275 22.58 19.58 9.01
N LEU A 276 23.62 19.48 8.16
CA LEU A 276 23.85 20.45 7.08
C LEU A 276 22.77 20.36 6.00
N GLU A 277 22.42 19.14 5.59
CA GLU A 277 21.31 18.86 4.66
C GLU A 277 19.97 19.32 5.23
N PHE A 278 19.72 19.03 6.52
CA PHE A 278 18.54 19.49 7.23
C PHE A 278 18.44 21.03 7.25
N ASN A 279 19.51 21.70 7.65
CA ASN A 279 19.56 23.17 7.71
C ASN A 279 19.36 23.80 6.33
N SER A 280 19.93 23.20 5.28
CA SER A 280 19.69 23.60 3.89
C SER A 280 18.19 23.49 3.55
N SER A 281 17.56 22.38 3.88
CA SER A 281 16.13 22.13 3.61
C SER A 281 15.22 23.13 4.32
N ILE A 282 15.39 23.34 5.62
CA ILE A 282 14.50 24.25 6.38
C ILE A 282 14.70 25.72 6.02
N SER A 283 15.89 26.11 5.53
CA SER A 283 16.19 27.51 5.19
C SER A 283 15.32 28.09 4.06
N VAL A 284 14.77 27.23 3.19
CA VAL A 284 13.93 27.62 2.05
C VAL A 284 12.44 27.38 2.30
N MET A 285 12.08 26.65 3.35
CA MET A 285 10.70 26.29 3.67
C MET A 285 10.07 27.34 4.60
N PRO A 286 8.83 27.79 4.37
CA PRO A 286 8.18 28.81 5.20
C PRO A 286 7.55 28.27 6.49
N TRP A 287 7.65 26.97 6.75
CA TRP A 287 6.87 26.25 7.76
C TRP A 287 7.74 25.67 8.88
N LEU A 288 7.13 24.95 9.82
CA LEU A 288 7.80 24.40 11.01
C LEU A 288 8.57 23.11 10.70
N ALA A 289 9.44 22.65 11.60
CA ALA A 289 10.18 21.41 11.44
C ALA A 289 10.34 20.67 12.77
N LEU A 290 10.34 19.34 12.73
CA LEU A 290 10.89 18.56 13.84
C LEU A 290 12.41 18.73 13.91
N PRO A 291 13.00 18.82 15.12
CA PRO A 291 14.46 18.87 15.24
C PRO A 291 15.15 17.70 14.54
N PHE A 292 16.32 17.97 13.95
CA PHE A 292 17.13 16.93 13.33
C PHE A 292 17.50 15.84 14.35
N GLY A 293 17.39 14.57 13.95
CA GLY A 293 17.70 13.43 14.80
C GLY A 293 16.65 13.07 15.86
N ASP A 294 15.52 13.78 15.92
CA ASP A 294 14.43 13.48 16.85
C ASP A 294 13.89 12.04 16.65
N SER A 295 13.74 11.29 17.75
CA SER A 295 13.25 9.91 17.74
C SER A 295 11.81 9.79 17.18
N THR A 296 11.02 10.85 17.32
CA THR A 296 9.66 11.01 16.80
C THR A 296 9.61 10.85 15.29
N ILE A 297 10.67 11.25 14.56
CA ILE A 297 10.74 11.13 13.09
C ILE A 297 10.57 9.66 12.67
N LYS A 298 11.32 8.74 13.30
CA LYS A 298 11.23 7.30 13.00
C LYS A 298 9.86 6.73 13.36
N ASN A 299 9.29 7.19 14.49
CA ASN A 299 7.97 6.77 14.93
C ASN A 299 6.88 7.19 13.94
N LEU A 300 6.94 8.43 13.43
CA LEU A 300 6.00 8.96 12.44
C LEU A 300 6.12 8.24 11.10
N THR A 301 7.34 8.03 10.60
CA THR A 301 7.59 7.28 9.35
C THR A 301 6.97 5.88 9.43
N LYS A 302 7.11 5.20 10.57
CA LYS A 302 6.51 3.87 10.80
C LYS A 302 4.99 3.96 10.98
N TYR A 303 4.50 4.90 11.79
CA TYR A 303 3.08 5.05 12.11
C TYR A 303 2.24 5.33 10.86
N PHE A 304 2.75 6.19 9.97
CA PHE A 304 2.07 6.53 8.73
C PHE A 304 2.38 5.57 7.58
N ASP A 305 3.29 4.61 7.76
CA ASP A 305 3.78 3.69 6.74
C ASP A 305 4.32 4.45 5.50
N ILE A 306 5.24 5.38 5.75
CA ILE A 306 5.87 6.18 4.69
C ILE A 306 6.90 5.33 3.95
N ARG A 307 6.50 4.79 2.79
CA ARG A 307 7.33 3.92 1.94
C ARG A 307 8.23 4.68 0.96
N GLY A 308 7.95 5.95 0.73
CA GLY A 308 8.70 6.78 -0.21
C GLY A 308 8.55 8.27 0.12
N ILE A 309 9.53 9.05 -0.34
CA ILE A 309 9.53 10.51 -0.21
C ILE A 309 9.64 11.17 -1.59
N PRO A 310 9.09 12.39 -1.78
CA PRO A 310 8.36 13.18 -0.79
C PRO A 310 6.95 12.62 -0.54
N SER A 311 6.50 12.70 0.71
CA SER A 311 5.16 12.32 1.16
C SER A 311 4.57 13.43 2.04
N LEU A 312 3.24 13.62 1.98
CA LEU A 312 2.54 14.63 2.78
C LEU A 312 1.29 13.99 3.39
N VAL A 313 1.28 13.89 4.71
CA VAL A 313 0.12 13.42 5.49
C VAL A 313 -0.61 14.64 6.04
N ILE A 314 -1.93 14.69 5.91
CA ILE A 314 -2.75 15.78 6.44
C ILE A 314 -3.47 15.30 7.71
N LEU A 315 -3.31 16.07 8.78
CA LEU A 315 -4.03 15.96 10.03
C LEU A 315 -5.05 17.09 10.13
N GLY A 316 -6.26 16.77 10.58
CA GLY A 316 -7.30 17.77 10.83
C GLY A 316 -7.07 18.54 12.14
N PRO A 317 -7.89 19.56 12.40
CA PRO A 317 -7.87 20.36 13.65
C PRO A 317 -7.87 19.55 14.94
N ASN A 318 -8.52 18.38 14.94
CA ASN A 318 -8.60 17.45 16.07
C ASN A 318 -7.36 16.54 16.22
N GLY A 319 -6.34 16.70 15.37
CA GLY A 319 -5.15 15.86 15.34
C GLY A 319 -5.36 14.46 14.73
N LYS A 320 -6.53 14.18 14.14
CA LYS A 320 -6.81 12.93 13.42
C LYS A 320 -6.32 13.00 11.99
N THR A 321 -5.96 11.85 11.44
CA THR A 321 -5.52 11.74 10.05
C THR A 321 -6.70 11.96 9.13
N VAL A 322 -6.59 12.98 8.27
CA VAL A 322 -7.56 13.25 7.21
C VAL A 322 -7.17 12.49 5.95
N THR A 323 -5.90 12.52 5.56
CA THR A 323 -5.40 11.73 4.44
C THR A 323 -3.90 11.49 4.53
N LYS A 324 -3.44 10.34 4.07
CA LYS A 324 -2.01 10.06 3.85
C LYS A 324 -1.54 10.46 2.45
N ASN A 325 -2.46 10.83 1.56
CA ASN A 325 -2.23 11.12 0.15
C ASN A 325 -2.24 12.64 -0.13
N GLY A 326 -1.82 13.46 0.83
CA GLY A 326 -1.82 14.92 0.71
C GLY A 326 -1.01 15.42 -0.49
N ARG A 327 0.10 14.75 -0.82
CA ARG A 327 0.91 15.09 -2.02
C ARG A 327 0.08 14.95 -3.31
N SER A 328 -0.68 13.87 -3.43
CA SER A 328 -1.56 13.63 -4.58
C SER A 328 -2.64 14.70 -4.68
N LEU A 329 -3.28 15.06 -3.56
CA LEU A 329 -4.30 16.12 -3.53
C LEU A 329 -3.74 17.49 -3.93
N ILE A 330 -2.55 17.84 -3.42
CA ILE A 330 -1.82 19.07 -3.81
C ILE A 330 -1.50 19.06 -5.31
N ASN A 331 -1.16 17.91 -5.87
CA ASN A 331 -0.85 17.80 -7.29
C ASN A 331 -2.07 17.94 -8.21
N LEU A 332 -3.19 17.36 -7.80
CA LEU A 332 -4.44 17.34 -8.54
C LEU A 332 -5.22 18.65 -8.41
N TYR A 333 -5.43 19.10 -7.18
CA TYR A 333 -6.37 20.17 -6.84
C TYR A 333 -5.70 21.44 -6.28
N GLU A 334 -4.37 21.44 -6.11
CA GLU A 334 -3.60 22.61 -5.68
C GLU A 334 -4.14 23.20 -4.35
N GLU A 335 -4.28 24.52 -4.23
CA GLU A 335 -4.85 25.16 -3.03
C GLU A 335 -6.31 24.82 -2.77
N GLU A 336 -7.07 24.46 -3.81
CA GLU A 336 -8.50 24.13 -3.70
C GLU A 336 -8.72 22.84 -2.92
N ALA A 337 -7.67 22.01 -2.79
CA ALA A 337 -7.69 20.82 -1.97
C ALA A 337 -8.02 21.12 -0.50
N TYR A 338 -7.64 22.28 0.02
CA TYR A 338 -7.90 22.67 1.42
C TYR A 338 -9.42 22.71 1.71
N PRO A 339 -9.91 22.20 2.86
CA PRO A 339 -9.17 21.67 4.02
C PRO A 339 -8.83 20.17 3.95
N PHE A 340 -8.75 19.59 2.75
CA PHE A 340 -8.39 18.20 2.44
C PHE A 340 -9.40 17.16 2.94
N THR A 341 -10.54 17.58 3.46
CA THR A 341 -11.59 16.68 3.96
C THR A 341 -12.18 15.85 2.82
N GLU A 342 -12.66 14.65 3.15
CA GLU A 342 -13.34 13.78 2.16
C GLU A 342 -14.50 14.50 1.47
N ALA A 343 -15.27 15.30 2.21
CA ALA A 343 -16.37 16.08 1.64
C ALA A 343 -15.88 17.10 0.61
N ARG A 344 -14.77 17.80 0.88
CA ARG A 344 -14.18 18.76 -0.06
C ARG A 344 -13.60 18.05 -1.29
N VAL A 345 -12.84 16.98 -1.08
CA VAL A 345 -12.26 16.18 -2.16
C VAL A 345 -13.35 15.60 -3.05
N GLY A 346 -14.44 15.08 -2.48
CA GLY A 346 -15.57 14.56 -3.26
C GLY A 346 -16.31 15.61 -4.09
N VAL A 347 -16.27 16.89 -3.70
CA VAL A 347 -16.78 18.00 -4.55
C VAL A 347 -15.84 18.24 -5.73
N LEU A 348 -14.53 18.23 -5.50
CA LEU A 348 -13.51 18.45 -6.53
C LEU A 348 -13.48 17.30 -7.56
N GLU A 349 -13.63 16.06 -7.11
CA GLU A 349 -13.75 14.89 -7.98
C GLU A 349 -14.96 14.99 -8.90
N LYS A 350 -16.13 15.34 -8.36
CA LYS A 350 -17.34 15.57 -9.17
C LYS A 350 -17.16 16.70 -10.17
N GLN A 351 -16.52 17.80 -9.79
CA GLN A 351 -16.23 18.88 -10.72
C GLN A 351 -15.31 18.41 -11.85
N MET A 352 -14.28 17.63 -11.52
CA MET A 352 -13.35 17.06 -12.50
C MET A 352 -14.06 16.11 -13.47
N ASP A 353 -15.02 15.31 -12.99
CA ASP A 353 -15.87 14.45 -13.83
C ASP A 353 -16.75 15.25 -14.78
N GLU A 354 -17.37 16.35 -14.32
CA GLU A 354 -18.16 17.23 -15.17
C GLU A 354 -17.30 17.95 -16.21
N ASP A 355 -16.11 18.42 -15.84
CA ASP A 355 -15.17 19.07 -16.74
C ASP A 355 -14.66 18.09 -17.82
N ALA A 356 -14.42 16.83 -17.44
CA ALA A 356 -13.96 15.77 -18.35
C ALA A 356 -14.95 15.48 -19.48
N LYS A 357 -16.26 15.66 -19.27
CA LYS A 357 -17.28 15.51 -20.34
C LYS A 357 -17.09 16.49 -21.49
N ASN A 358 -16.40 17.61 -21.26
CA ASN A 358 -16.12 18.62 -22.26
C ASN A 358 -14.75 18.42 -22.94
N LEU A 359 -13.97 17.42 -22.51
CA LEU A 359 -12.68 17.12 -23.11
C LEU A 359 -12.84 16.23 -24.35
N PRO A 360 -12.02 16.45 -25.41
CA PRO A 360 -11.99 15.54 -26.55
C PRO A 360 -11.60 14.12 -26.14
N SER A 361 -12.23 13.11 -26.74
CA SER A 361 -11.90 11.70 -26.46
C SER A 361 -10.51 11.30 -26.94
N VAL A 362 -9.93 12.07 -27.88
CA VAL A 362 -8.61 11.82 -28.48
C VAL A 362 -7.83 13.13 -28.59
N LYS A 363 -6.54 13.08 -28.25
CA LYS A 363 -5.59 14.18 -28.43
C LYS A 363 -4.27 13.70 -29.00
N LEU A 364 -3.60 14.59 -29.73
CA LEU A 364 -2.18 14.46 -30.06
C LEU A 364 -1.36 15.26 -29.05
N HIS A 365 -0.20 14.73 -28.67
CA HIS A 365 0.73 15.37 -27.75
C HIS A 365 2.08 15.60 -28.43
N SER A 366 2.65 16.80 -28.36
CA SER A 366 3.93 17.11 -29.04
C SER A 366 5.11 16.23 -28.61
N GLY A 367 5.09 15.70 -27.37
CA GLY A 367 6.11 14.79 -26.83
C GLY A 367 5.87 13.31 -27.15
N HIS A 368 4.81 12.95 -27.88
CA HIS A 368 4.44 11.55 -28.14
C HIS A 368 3.86 11.35 -29.55
N ARG A 369 4.14 10.20 -30.17
CA ARG A 369 3.78 9.95 -31.58
C ARG A 369 2.39 9.36 -31.78
N HIS A 370 1.89 8.58 -30.82
CA HIS A 370 0.58 7.96 -30.91
C HIS A 370 -0.52 8.91 -30.43
N GLU A 371 -1.75 8.61 -30.84
CA GLU A 371 -2.94 9.25 -30.29
C GLU A 371 -3.11 8.87 -28.81
N LEU A 372 -3.45 9.86 -28.00
CA LEU A 372 -3.77 9.66 -26.60
C LEU A 372 -5.27 9.65 -26.43
N MET A 373 -5.79 8.58 -25.83
CA MET A 373 -7.20 8.41 -25.49
C MET A 373 -7.47 9.03 -24.12
N LEU A 374 -8.59 9.73 -23.99
CA LEU A 374 -9.08 10.17 -22.69
C LEU A 374 -9.54 8.95 -21.89
N VAL A 375 -8.91 8.72 -20.74
CA VAL A 375 -9.19 7.62 -19.82
C VAL A 375 -9.56 8.16 -18.45
N SER A 376 -10.29 7.35 -17.70
CA SER A 376 -10.72 7.57 -16.32
C SER A 376 -10.07 6.51 -15.41
N GLN A 377 -10.24 6.64 -14.10
CA GLN A 377 -9.68 5.71 -13.12
C GLN A 377 -10.00 4.22 -13.40
N GLY A 378 -11.16 3.92 -13.99
CA GLY A 378 -11.58 2.53 -14.27
C GLY A 378 -10.98 1.89 -15.53
N ASN A 379 -10.37 2.66 -16.43
CA ASN A 379 -9.94 2.14 -17.74
C ASN A 379 -8.59 2.67 -18.25
N GLY A 380 -7.81 3.36 -17.40
CA GLY A 380 -6.48 3.81 -17.77
C GLY A 380 -5.89 4.91 -16.90
N GLY A 381 -6.72 5.71 -16.22
CA GLY A 381 -6.32 6.87 -15.39
C GLY A 381 -6.24 6.58 -13.90
N GLY A 382 -5.71 5.42 -13.50
CA GLY A 382 -5.42 5.10 -12.10
C GLY A 382 -4.32 6.00 -11.52
N PRO A 383 -3.62 5.61 -10.44
CA PRO A 383 -2.41 6.30 -10.03
C PRO A 383 -1.32 6.18 -11.11
N PHE A 384 -0.86 7.31 -11.67
CA PHE A 384 0.19 7.35 -12.69
C PHE A 384 1.23 8.45 -12.43
N ILE A 385 2.37 8.37 -13.10
CA ILE A 385 3.35 9.48 -13.20
C ILE A 385 3.22 10.10 -14.58
N CYS A 386 2.89 11.38 -14.64
CA CYS A 386 2.70 12.08 -15.90
C CYS A 386 4.01 12.16 -16.68
N CYS A 387 4.01 11.67 -17.90
CA CYS A 387 5.18 11.61 -18.77
C CYS A 387 5.67 12.99 -19.26
N ASP A 388 4.87 14.05 -19.09
CA ASP A 388 5.24 15.42 -19.49
C ASP A 388 5.84 16.24 -18.34
N CYS A 389 5.26 16.15 -17.14
CA CYS A 389 5.67 16.97 -15.98
C CYS A 389 6.36 16.17 -14.88
N ASP A 390 6.36 14.84 -14.95
CA ASP A 390 6.95 13.92 -13.97
C ASP A 390 6.33 14.03 -12.57
N GLU A 391 5.06 14.46 -12.52
CA GLU A 391 4.28 14.55 -11.27
C GLU A 391 3.18 13.49 -11.23
N GLN A 392 2.79 13.12 -10.02
CA GLN A 392 1.73 12.13 -9.78
C GLN A 392 0.38 12.64 -10.30
N GLY A 393 -0.35 11.76 -10.99
CA GLY A 393 -1.73 11.95 -11.43
C GLY A 393 -2.63 10.81 -10.96
N SER A 394 -3.93 11.06 -11.03
CA SER A 394 -5.00 10.09 -10.80
C SER A 394 -6.31 10.64 -11.38
N GLY A 395 -7.24 9.76 -11.75
CA GLY A 395 -8.55 10.12 -12.26
C GLY A 395 -8.56 10.24 -13.79
N TRP A 396 -8.77 11.45 -14.30
CA TRP A 396 -8.80 11.70 -15.75
C TRP A 396 -7.41 11.97 -16.32
N ALA A 397 -7.07 11.26 -17.39
CA ALA A 397 -5.77 11.36 -18.05
C ALA A 397 -5.89 11.12 -19.55
N TYR A 398 -4.86 11.50 -20.31
CA TYR A 398 -4.70 11.08 -21.70
C TYR A 398 -3.63 10.00 -21.76
N GLN A 399 -4.01 8.81 -22.21
CA GLN A 399 -3.17 7.62 -22.25
C GLN A 399 -3.07 7.03 -23.66
N CYS A 400 -1.86 6.69 -24.06
CA CYS A 400 -1.59 5.89 -25.25
C CYS A 400 -1.81 4.42 -24.90
N LEU A 401 -2.82 3.79 -25.51
CA LEU A 401 -3.12 2.38 -25.27
C LEU A 401 -2.08 1.43 -25.89
N ASP A 402 -1.29 1.91 -26.84
CA ASP A 402 -0.26 1.09 -27.51
C ASP A 402 1.02 0.94 -26.67
N CYS A 403 1.39 1.96 -25.89
CA CYS A 403 2.67 1.97 -25.16
C CYS A 403 2.60 2.48 -23.72
N GLY A 404 1.41 2.79 -23.21
CA GLY A 404 1.21 3.26 -21.82
C GLY A 404 1.72 4.68 -21.56
N TYR A 405 2.01 5.48 -22.59
CA TYR A 405 2.39 6.88 -22.41
C TYR A 405 1.21 7.66 -21.84
N GLU A 406 1.35 8.24 -20.66
CA GLU A 406 0.24 8.83 -19.93
C GLU A 406 0.56 10.22 -19.39
N VAL A 407 -0.37 11.17 -19.57
CA VAL A 407 -0.22 12.55 -19.12
C VAL A 407 -1.50 13.09 -18.50
N HIS A 408 -1.37 14.06 -17.58
CA HIS A 408 -2.52 14.80 -17.06
C HIS A 408 -3.29 15.47 -18.21
N THR A 409 -4.60 15.67 -18.02
CA THR A 409 -5.45 16.41 -18.97
C THR A 409 -4.91 17.82 -19.28
N LYS A 410 -4.32 18.49 -18.29
CA LYS A 410 -3.67 19.81 -18.43
C LYS A 410 -2.26 19.79 -19.04
N CYS A 411 -1.63 18.62 -19.17
CA CYS A 411 -0.27 18.46 -19.68
C CYS A 411 -0.21 18.17 -21.19
N VAL A 412 -1.36 18.13 -21.88
CA VAL A 412 -1.40 17.90 -23.33
C VAL A 412 -0.94 19.16 -24.07
N ARG A 413 0.28 19.12 -24.60
CA ARG A 413 0.85 20.14 -25.49
C ARG A 413 0.46 19.89 -26.96
N PRO A 414 -0.06 20.90 -27.68
CA PRO A 414 -0.49 20.74 -29.06
C PRO A 414 0.70 20.48 -30.00
N VAL A 415 0.51 19.62 -31.01
CA VAL A 415 1.47 19.43 -32.10
C VAL A 415 1.45 20.66 -32.99
N VAL A 416 2.52 21.45 -33.01
CA VAL A 416 2.64 22.59 -33.91
C VAL A 416 2.90 22.04 -35.32
N SER A 417 1.89 22.11 -36.18
CA SER A 417 2.09 21.90 -37.62
C SER A 417 2.96 23.05 -38.13
N ALA A 418 4.20 22.77 -38.54
CA ALA A 418 4.98 23.72 -39.31
C ALA A 418 4.18 24.04 -40.58
N SER A 419 3.61 25.24 -40.65
CA SER A 419 3.04 25.79 -41.86
C SER A 419 4.14 25.81 -42.91
N SER A 420 4.02 24.96 -43.92
CA SER A 420 4.87 24.91 -45.11
C SER A 420 4.92 26.29 -45.76
N GLY A 421 6.07 26.95 -45.60
CA GLY A 421 6.46 28.16 -46.33
C GLY A 421 7.05 27.82 -47.69
#